data_AF-A0A812NNJ9-F1
#
_entry.id   AF-A0A812NNJ9-F1
#
_cell.length_a   1.000
_cell.length_b   1.000
_cell.length_c   1.000
_cell.angle_alpha   90.00
_cell.angle_beta   90.00
_cell.angle_gamma   90.00
#
_symmetry.space_group_name_H-M   'P 1'
#
loop_
_entity.id
_entity.type
_entity.pdbx_description
1 polymer ?
#
loop_
_entity_poly.entity_id
_entity_poly.type
_entity_poly.pdbx_seq_one_letter_code
_entity_poly.pdbx_strand_id
1 'polypeptide(L)'
;MADKRPTAICSGELPLDGKEREGNDMESCPDSSILKWHFLIEGPPDTSYAGGVYWGQIEMLKEYPFEPPLVRFRTPNGRFQVDTWLCRTQLDYHPEGWQPPWTIASLLVALLALFCSDAFTTGLVQPPATESEKRRLAAGSLQWNRGVAAFLNAFPSYGSNG
;
A
#
# COMPACT_ATOMS: atom_id res chain seq x y z
N MET A 1 -27.68 1.59 7.33
CA MET A 1 -26.75 1.36 6.21
C MET A 1 -25.38 1.77 6.70
N ALA A 2 -24.45 0.83 6.85
CA ALA A 2 -23.10 1.14 7.33
C ALA A 2 -22.37 1.96 6.27
N ASP A 3 -21.84 3.09 6.71
CA ASP A 3 -21.04 4.06 5.96
C ASP A 3 -19.73 3.37 5.52
N LYS A 4 -19.75 2.69 4.36
CA LYS A 4 -18.59 1.98 3.80
C LYS A 4 -17.62 2.98 3.15
N ARG A 5 -16.99 3.81 3.98
CA ARG A 5 -15.81 4.56 3.55
C ARG A 5 -14.70 3.55 3.17
N PRO A 6 -13.95 3.77 2.08
CA PRO A 6 -12.81 2.93 1.75
C PRO A 6 -11.90 2.83 2.98
N THR A 7 -11.68 1.60 3.46
CA THR A 7 -10.87 1.38 4.65
C THR A 7 -9.49 0.93 4.20
N ALA A 8 -8.48 1.73 4.54
CA ALA A 8 -7.09 1.31 4.40
C ALA A 8 -6.59 0.84 5.76
N ILE A 9 -6.24 -0.44 5.87
CA ILE A 9 -5.71 -1.03 7.11
C ILE A 9 -4.21 -1.19 6.94
N CYS A 10 -3.42 -0.72 7.90
CA CYS A 10 -1.97 -0.90 7.93
C CYS A 10 -1.58 -1.80 9.10
N SER A 11 -0.75 -2.80 8.84
CA SER A 11 -0.13 -3.64 9.88
C SER A 11 1.36 -3.29 9.95
N GLY A 12 1.74 -2.58 11.02
CA GLY A 12 3.10 -2.17 11.34
C GLY A 12 3.10 -1.29 12.60
N GLU A 13 4.10 -1.43 13.46
CA GLU A 13 4.30 -0.55 14.62
C GLU A 13 5.37 0.50 14.28
N LEU A 14 5.03 1.79 14.39
CA LEU A 14 6.06 2.83 14.51
C LEU A 14 6.74 2.64 15.87
N PRO A 15 8.06 2.78 15.98
CA PRO A 15 8.67 3.02 17.28
C PRO A 15 8.12 4.36 17.79
N LEU A 16 7.15 4.33 18.69
CA LEU A 16 6.55 5.53 19.29
C LEU A 16 7.42 6.13 20.42
N ASP A 17 8.63 5.63 20.62
CA ASP A 17 9.51 6.14 21.67
C ASP A 17 10.51 7.13 21.08
N GLY A 18 10.21 8.41 21.24
CA GLY A 18 11.11 9.54 21.03
C GLY A 18 12.31 9.55 21.98
N LYS A 19 13.13 8.50 21.94
CA LYS A 19 14.49 8.53 22.49
C LYS A 19 15.43 8.93 21.37
N GLU A 20 15.82 10.20 21.39
CA GLU A 20 17.05 10.65 20.75
C GLU A 20 18.18 9.71 21.21
N ARG A 21 18.78 8.96 20.28
CA ARG A 21 19.99 8.18 20.56
C ARG A 21 21.17 9.12 20.36
N GLU A 22 21.60 9.78 21.45
CA GLU A 22 22.97 10.28 21.54
C GLU A 22 23.93 9.09 21.52
N GLY A 23 24.89 9.07 20.60
CA GLY A 23 25.99 8.10 20.65
C GLY A 23 26.44 7.66 19.26
N ASN A 24 27.75 7.75 19.06
CA ASN A 24 28.45 7.66 17.79
C ASN A 24 28.67 6.20 17.34
N ASP A 25 27.61 5.39 17.30
CA ASP A 25 27.68 3.97 16.94
C ASP A 25 27.03 3.72 15.58
N MET A 26 27.85 3.85 14.53
CA MET A 26 27.56 3.35 13.19
C MET A 26 27.66 1.81 13.17
N GLU A 27 26.96 1.14 14.10
CA GLU A 27 26.69 -0.29 14.03
C GLU A 27 25.36 -0.50 13.30
N SER A 28 25.47 -1.24 12.20
CA SER A 28 24.39 -1.69 11.32
C SER A 28 23.10 -2.01 12.08
N CYS A 29 22.05 -1.22 11.86
CA CYS A 29 20.71 -1.45 12.39
C CYS A 29 20.20 -2.84 11.92
N PRO A 30 19.97 -3.82 12.82
CA PRO A 30 19.48 -5.14 12.45
C PRO A 30 17.95 -5.18 12.26
N ASP A 31 17.27 -4.04 12.22
CA ASP A 31 15.81 -3.92 12.22
C ASP A 31 15.20 -3.80 10.81
N SER A 32 15.58 -4.69 9.90
CA SER A 32 15.00 -4.73 8.55
C SER A 32 13.47 -4.98 8.52
N SER A 33 12.87 -5.37 9.65
CA SER A 33 11.44 -5.59 9.85
C SER A 33 10.65 -4.31 10.17
N ILE A 34 11.25 -3.33 10.87
CA ILE A 34 10.56 -2.09 11.27
C ILE A 34 10.24 -1.21 10.06
N LEU A 35 11.02 -1.34 8.98
CA LEU A 35 10.88 -0.56 7.76
C LEU A 35 9.89 -1.15 6.74
N LYS A 36 9.35 -2.36 6.97
CA LYS A 36 8.49 -3.05 5.99
C LYS A 36 7.10 -3.26 6.54
N TRP A 37 6.15 -2.53 5.98
CA TRP A 37 4.78 -2.53 6.42
C TRP A 37 3.89 -3.15 5.35
N HIS A 38 2.74 -3.65 5.76
CA HIS A 38 1.72 -4.14 4.84
C HIS A 38 0.47 -3.29 4.95
N PHE A 39 -0.20 -3.09 3.81
CA PHE A 39 -1.47 -2.39 3.76
C PHE A 39 -2.52 -3.20 3.01
N LEU A 40 -3.78 -2.93 3.33
CA LEU A 40 -4.94 -3.36 2.58
C LEU A 40 -5.72 -2.16 2.10
N ILE A 41 -6.15 -2.18 0.84
CA ILE A 41 -7.13 -1.27 0.27
C ILE A 41 -8.37 -2.07 -0.09
N GLU A 42 -9.51 -1.68 0.44
CA GLU A 42 -10.80 -2.13 -0.06
C GLU A 42 -11.24 -1.28 -1.25
N GLY A 43 -11.60 -1.95 -2.35
CA GLY A 43 -12.03 -1.26 -3.56
C GLY A 43 -13.30 -0.43 -3.31
N PRO A 44 -13.29 0.89 -3.62
CA PRO A 44 -14.44 1.75 -3.37
C PRO A 44 -15.68 1.29 -4.13
N PRO A 45 -16.90 1.54 -3.58
CA PRO A 45 -18.13 1.36 -4.33
C PRO A 45 -18.11 2.21 -5.60
N ASP A 46 -18.91 1.81 -6.59
CA ASP A 46 -19.05 2.50 -7.88
C ASP A 46 -17.77 2.57 -8.75
N THR A 47 -16.74 1.80 -8.40
CA THR A 47 -15.53 1.60 -9.23
C THR A 47 -15.46 0.16 -9.74
N SER A 48 -14.64 -0.09 -10.77
CA SER A 48 -14.36 -1.48 -11.21
C SER A 48 -13.50 -2.29 -10.23
N TYR A 49 -13.08 -1.66 -9.13
CA TYR A 49 -12.39 -2.30 -8.02
C TYR A 49 -13.33 -2.73 -6.90
N ALA A 50 -14.62 -2.34 -6.96
CA ALA A 50 -15.60 -2.58 -5.90
C ALA A 50 -15.65 -4.05 -5.46
N GLY A 51 -15.62 -4.27 -4.15
CA GLY A 51 -15.61 -5.61 -3.54
C GLY A 51 -14.25 -6.32 -3.57
N GLY A 52 -13.22 -5.71 -4.16
CA GLY A 52 -11.85 -6.21 -4.12
C GLY A 52 -11.13 -5.87 -2.81
N VAL A 53 -10.19 -6.74 -2.42
CA VAL A 53 -9.28 -6.58 -1.29
C VAL A 53 -7.85 -6.60 -1.83
N TYR A 54 -7.19 -5.45 -1.83
CA TYR A 54 -5.89 -5.27 -2.45
C TYR A 54 -4.80 -5.12 -1.40
N TRP A 55 -3.97 -6.15 -1.29
CA TRP A 55 -2.80 -6.19 -0.42
C TRP A 55 -1.60 -5.58 -1.12
N GLY A 56 -0.83 -4.80 -0.36
CA GLY A 56 0.44 -4.26 -0.78
C GLY A 56 1.44 -4.12 0.36
N GLN A 57 2.59 -3.56 0.02
CA GLN A 57 3.69 -3.30 0.94
C GLN A 57 4.16 -1.85 0.85
N ILE A 58 4.52 -1.31 2.00
CA ILE A 58 5.23 -0.04 2.15
C ILE A 58 6.62 -0.36 2.67
N GLU A 59 7.65 0.24 2.08
CA GLU A 59 9.03 0.14 2.56
C GLU A 59 9.55 1.55 2.87
N MET A 60 9.80 1.80 4.15
CA MET A 60 10.44 3.02 4.64
C MET A 60 11.94 2.94 4.30
N LEU A 61 12.42 3.89 3.51
CA LEU A 61 13.84 4.00 3.19
C LEU A 61 14.57 4.70 4.35
N LYS A 62 15.91 4.67 4.34
CA LYS A 62 16.75 5.28 5.38
C LYS A 62 16.54 6.79 5.46
N GLU A 63 16.07 7.38 4.38
CA GLU A 63 15.86 8.81 4.19
C GLU A 63 14.47 9.27 4.66
N TYR A 64 13.60 8.38 5.16
CA TYR A 64 12.32 8.75 5.79
C TYR A 64 12.57 9.54 7.11
N PRO A 65 11.82 10.63 7.41
CA PRO A 65 10.65 11.17 6.69
C PRO A 65 10.98 12.26 5.65
N PHE A 66 12.26 12.49 5.33
CA PHE A 66 12.66 13.47 4.32
C PHE A 66 12.32 13.01 2.90
N GLU A 67 12.24 11.69 2.70
CA GLU A 67 11.84 11.06 1.46
C GLU A 67 10.60 10.18 1.64
N PRO A 68 9.66 10.15 0.67
CA PRO A 68 8.49 9.29 0.75
C PRO A 68 8.88 7.81 0.70
N PRO A 69 8.14 6.93 1.39
CA PRO A 69 8.39 5.50 1.35
C PRO A 69 8.04 4.90 -0.02
N LEU A 70 8.59 3.73 -0.32
CA LEU A 70 8.23 2.98 -1.52
C LEU A 70 6.96 2.17 -1.30
N VAL A 71 6.10 2.09 -2.32
CA VAL A 71 4.89 1.28 -2.26
C VAL A 71 4.81 0.33 -3.44
N ARG A 72 4.27 -0.86 -3.22
CA ARG A 72 3.95 -1.82 -4.27
C ARG A 72 2.70 -2.61 -3.97
N PHE A 73 1.98 -3.00 -5.00
CA PHE A 73 0.87 -3.93 -4.88
C PHE A 73 1.37 -5.38 -5.00
N ARG A 74 0.78 -6.24 -4.18
CA ARG A 74 0.98 -7.70 -4.23
C ARG A 74 -0.21 -8.38 -4.88
N THR A 75 -1.42 -7.91 -4.61
CA THR A 75 -2.63 -8.47 -5.23
C THR A 75 -2.75 -8.03 -6.69
N PRO A 76 -2.97 -8.96 -7.64
CA PRO A 76 -3.32 -8.63 -9.00
C PRO A 76 -4.57 -7.75 -9.05
N ASN A 77 -4.45 -6.55 -9.62
CA ASN A 77 -5.50 -5.53 -9.58
C ASN A 77 -5.83 -4.92 -10.96
N GLY A 78 -5.01 -5.18 -11.98
CA GLY A 78 -5.24 -4.68 -13.35
C GLY A 78 -4.95 -3.18 -13.54
N ARG A 79 -4.49 -2.48 -12.50
CA ARG A 79 -4.00 -1.09 -12.59
C ARG A 79 -2.48 -1.06 -12.56
N PHE A 80 -1.91 -1.64 -11.51
CA PHE A 80 -0.48 -1.69 -11.27
C PHE A 80 0.06 -3.10 -11.47
N GLN A 81 1.27 -3.18 -12.02
CA GLN A 81 2.07 -4.39 -12.07
C GLN A 81 2.35 -4.86 -10.65
N VAL A 82 2.07 -6.14 -10.41
CA VAL A 82 2.38 -6.78 -9.13
C VAL A 82 3.88 -6.73 -8.91
N ASP A 83 4.29 -6.55 -7.66
CA ASP A 83 5.68 -6.56 -7.23
C ASP A 83 6.58 -5.48 -7.82
N THR A 84 5.99 -4.49 -8.47
CA THR A 84 6.70 -3.35 -9.04
C THR A 84 6.56 -2.15 -8.12
N TRP A 85 7.70 -1.54 -7.77
CA TRP A 85 7.73 -0.32 -6.97
C TRP A 85 7.14 0.84 -7.77
N LEU A 86 6.15 1.52 -7.19
CA LEU A 86 5.59 2.74 -7.77
C LEU A 86 6.57 3.90 -7.55
N CYS A 87 6.67 4.81 -8.52
CA CYS A 87 7.59 5.93 -8.42
C CYS A 87 7.10 6.96 -7.40
N ARG A 88 8.05 7.47 -6.62
CA ARG A 88 7.87 8.41 -5.51
C ARG A 88 7.26 9.76 -5.92
N THR A 89 7.46 10.19 -7.15
CA THR A 89 6.97 11.50 -7.64
C THR A 89 5.47 11.53 -7.95
N GLN A 90 4.81 10.38 -7.98
CA GLN A 90 3.40 10.25 -8.39
C GLN A 90 2.42 10.12 -7.22
N LEU A 91 2.93 9.86 -6.01
CA LEU A 91 2.18 10.00 -4.76
C LEU A 91 2.25 11.43 -4.20
N ASP A 92 3.01 12.28 -4.88
CA ASP A 92 3.21 13.69 -4.58
C ASP A 92 2.08 14.50 -5.23
N TYR A 93 0.93 14.59 -4.55
CA TYR A 93 -0.16 15.44 -5.00
C TYR A 93 0.16 16.88 -4.53
N HIS A 94 1.01 17.61 -5.26
CA HIS A 94 1.05 19.08 -5.45
C HIS A 94 2.43 19.56 -5.99
N PRO A 95 2.54 20.76 -6.61
CA PRO A 95 3.73 21.23 -7.34
C PRO A 95 4.99 21.53 -6.51
N GLU A 96 4.95 21.31 -5.18
CA GLU A 96 6.00 21.73 -4.23
C GLU A 96 6.67 20.57 -3.47
N GLY A 97 6.42 19.31 -3.87
CA GLY A 97 7.15 18.15 -3.37
C GLY A 97 6.71 17.64 -1.98
N TRP A 98 7.06 16.39 -1.68
CA TRP A 98 6.85 15.73 -0.39
C TRP A 98 7.25 16.64 0.79
N GLN A 99 6.31 16.90 1.69
CA GLN A 99 6.56 17.67 2.91
C GLN A 99 6.54 16.72 4.14
N PRO A 100 7.44 16.91 5.12
CA PRO A 100 7.54 16.09 6.35
C PRO A 100 6.26 15.82 7.16
N PRO A 101 5.16 16.63 7.14
CA PRO A 101 3.94 16.29 7.88
C PRO A 101 3.07 15.19 7.25
N TRP A 102 3.48 14.54 6.15
CA TRP A 102 2.70 13.45 5.57
C TRP A 102 2.78 12.17 6.39
N THR A 103 1.63 11.78 6.98
CA THR A 103 1.47 10.52 7.70
C THR A 103 1.25 9.34 6.74
N ILE A 104 1.49 8.10 7.20
CA ILE A 104 1.16 6.88 6.44
C ILE A 104 -0.32 6.83 6.05
N ALA A 105 -1.21 7.38 6.88
CA ALA A 105 -2.62 7.53 6.53
C ALA A 105 -2.82 8.45 5.31
N SER A 106 -2.12 9.58 5.23
CA SER A 106 -2.20 10.51 4.09
C SER A 106 -1.65 9.87 2.81
N LEU A 107 -0.55 9.12 2.92
CA LEU A 107 0.01 8.32 1.83
C LEU A 107 -1.01 7.31 1.28
N LEU A 108 -1.71 6.57 2.16
CA LEU A 108 -2.69 5.58 1.75
C LEU A 108 -3.91 6.22 1.06
N VAL A 109 -4.32 7.42 1.49
CA VAL A 109 -5.37 8.20 0.82
C VAL A 109 -4.93 8.63 -0.58
N ALA A 110 -3.70 9.16 -0.73
CA ALA A 110 -3.16 9.52 -2.03
C ALA A 110 -3.02 8.30 -2.96
N LEU A 111 -2.56 7.17 -2.42
CA LEU A 111 -2.45 5.91 -3.15
C LEU A 111 -3.82 5.41 -3.63
N LEU A 112 -4.85 5.50 -2.79
CA LEU A 112 -6.22 5.13 -3.17
C LEU A 112 -6.75 6.03 -4.29
N ALA A 113 -6.54 7.35 -4.19
CA ALA A 113 -6.92 8.29 -5.23
C ALA A 113 -6.23 7.97 -6.56
N LEU A 114 -4.92 7.68 -6.53
CA LEU A 114 -4.15 7.26 -7.70
C LEU A 114 -4.66 5.93 -8.28
N PHE A 115 -4.96 4.96 -7.42
CA PHE A 115 -5.47 3.64 -7.79
C PHE A 115 -6.79 3.71 -8.55
N CYS A 116 -7.69 4.62 -8.15
CA CYS A 116 -8.98 4.82 -8.79
C CYS A 116 -8.98 5.84 -9.95
N SER A 117 -7.83 6.44 -10.26
CA SER A 117 -7.68 7.39 -11.38
C SER A 117 -7.22 6.70 -12.67
N ASP A 118 -7.27 7.44 -13.78
CA ASP A 118 -6.66 7.06 -15.07
C ASP A 118 -5.27 7.69 -15.29
N ALA A 119 -4.69 8.31 -14.27
CA ALA A 119 -3.40 9.02 -14.38
C ALA A 119 -2.28 8.10 -14.91
N PHE A 120 -1.42 8.61 -15.79
CA PHE A 120 -0.24 7.85 -16.21
C PHE A 120 0.79 7.81 -15.08
N THR A 121 1.29 6.62 -14.76
CA THR A 121 2.23 6.43 -13.65
C THR A 121 3.19 5.27 -13.91
N THR A 122 4.33 5.27 -13.23
CA THR A 122 5.28 4.15 -13.30
C THR A 122 4.65 2.91 -12.69
N GLY A 123 4.92 1.74 -13.27
CA GLY A 123 4.39 0.47 -12.79
C GLY A 123 2.95 0.19 -13.20
N LEU A 124 2.37 0.91 -14.16
CA LEU A 124 1.09 0.53 -14.76
C LEU A 124 1.20 -0.79 -15.54
N VAL A 125 0.12 -1.58 -15.52
CA VAL A 125 0.02 -2.76 -16.41
C VAL A 125 -0.04 -2.32 -17.88
N GLN A 126 0.62 -3.09 -18.75
CA GLN A 126 0.61 -2.85 -20.20
C GLN A 126 0.33 -4.17 -20.94
N PRO A 127 -0.70 -4.21 -21.82
CA PRO A 127 -1.69 -3.16 -22.09
C PRO A 127 -2.59 -2.87 -20.86
N PRO A 128 -3.27 -1.71 -20.80
CA PRO A 128 -4.21 -1.40 -19.73
C PRO A 128 -5.31 -2.46 -19.63
N ALA A 129 -5.59 -2.95 -18.43
CA ALA A 129 -6.68 -3.91 -18.22
C ALA A 129 -8.04 -3.26 -18.48
N THR A 130 -8.95 -4.02 -19.07
CA THR A 130 -10.33 -3.63 -19.25
C THR A 130 -11.10 -3.58 -17.93
N GLU A 131 -12.21 -2.86 -17.90
CA GLU A 131 -13.07 -2.78 -16.72
C GLU A 131 -13.62 -4.16 -16.30
N SER A 132 -13.91 -5.05 -17.25
CA SER A 132 -14.35 -6.42 -16.97
C SER A 132 -13.23 -7.26 -16.33
N GLU A 133 -11.99 -7.11 -16.78
CA GLU A 133 -10.82 -7.77 -16.17
C GLU A 133 -10.57 -7.27 -14.76
N LYS A 134 -10.63 -5.95 -14.53
CA LYS A 134 -10.50 -5.36 -13.19
C LYS A 134 -11.56 -5.91 -12.23
N ARG A 135 -12.82 -6.00 -12.67
CA ARG A 135 -13.93 -6.58 -11.87
C ARG A 135 -13.72 -8.06 -11.58
N ARG A 136 -13.22 -8.84 -12.55
CA ARG A 136 -12.89 -10.26 -12.35
C ARG A 136 -11.77 -10.42 -11.32
N LEU A 137 -10.74 -9.58 -11.39
CA LEU A 137 -9.65 -9.56 -10.41
C LEU A 137 -10.15 -9.13 -9.02
N ALA A 138 -11.02 -8.12 -8.95
CA ALA A 138 -11.65 -7.69 -7.70
C ALA A 138 -12.39 -8.84 -7.02
N ALA A 139 -13.25 -9.56 -7.76
CA ALA A 139 -14.01 -10.70 -7.23
C ALA A 139 -13.13 -11.84 -6.69
N GLY A 140 -11.96 -12.09 -7.31
CA GLY A 140 -11.03 -13.15 -6.88
C GLY A 140 -9.95 -12.70 -5.88
N SER A 141 -9.83 -11.41 -5.62
CA SER A 141 -8.70 -10.81 -4.90
C SER A 141 -8.50 -11.36 -3.49
N LEU A 142 -9.58 -11.47 -2.69
CA LEU A 142 -9.51 -11.98 -1.32
C LEU A 142 -9.14 -13.47 -1.28
N GLN A 143 -9.72 -14.28 -2.17
CA GLN A 143 -9.38 -15.70 -2.27
C GLN A 143 -7.91 -15.88 -2.66
N TRP A 144 -7.43 -15.08 -3.61
CA TRP A 144 -6.03 -15.08 -4.01
C TRP A 144 -5.12 -14.69 -2.83
N ASN A 145 -5.45 -13.63 -2.09
CA ASN A 145 -4.68 -13.18 -0.92
C ASN A 145 -4.59 -14.28 0.15
N ARG A 146 -5.70 -14.96 0.46
CA ARG A 146 -5.74 -16.08 1.41
C ARG A 146 -4.84 -17.25 1.01
N GLY A 147 -4.55 -17.41 -0.28
CA GLY A 147 -3.59 -18.40 -0.78
C GLY A 147 -2.12 -18.04 -0.54
N VAL A 148 -1.82 -16.82 -0.07
CA VAL A 148 -0.45 -16.33 0.13
C VAL A 148 -0.11 -16.31 1.61
N ALA A 149 0.89 -17.11 2.02
CA ALA A 149 1.31 -17.21 3.42
C ALA A 149 1.73 -15.85 4.02
N ALA A 150 2.45 -15.03 3.26
CA ALA A 150 2.86 -13.69 3.69
C ALA A 150 1.66 -12.76 3.97
N PHE A 151 0.57 -12.90 3.22
CA PHE A 151 -0.66 -12.15 3.49
C PHE A 151 -1.32 -12.61 4.79
N LEU A 152 -1.41 -13.92 5.03
CA LEU A 152 -1.99 -14.46 6.27
C LEU A 152 -1.13 -14.13 7.50
N ASN A 153 0.19 -14.06 7.36
CA ASN A 153 1.08 -13.61 8.42
C ASN A 153 0.85 -12.12 8.75
N ALA A 154 0.66 -11.28 7.74
CA ALA A 154 0.40 -9.85 7.92
C ALA A 154 -1.03 -9.56 8.43
N PHE A 155 -2.01 -10.36 8.00
CA PHE A 155 -3.43 -10.19 8.35
C PHE A 155 -4.07 -11.51 8.80
N PRO A 156 -3.73 -12.01 10.01
CA PRO A 156 -4.20 -13.32 10.50
C PRO A 156 -5.72 -13.46 10.59
N SER A 157 -6.43 -12.35 10.81
CA SER A 157 -7.91 -12.31 10.87
C SER A 157 -8.59 -12.76 9.57
N TYR A 158 -7.88 -12.73 8.43
CA TYR A 158 -8.41 -13.19 7.15
C TYR A 158 -8.20 -14.69 6.90
N GLY A 159 -7.47 -15.39 7.77
CA GLY A 159 -7.17 -16.82 7.67
C GLY A 159 -8.22 -17.76 8.26
N SER A 160 -9.14 -17.25 9.07
CA SER A 160 -10.24 -18.04 9.63
C SER A 160 -11.39 -18.10 8.63
N ASN A 161 -11.70 -19.29 8.11
CA ASN A 161 -12.98 -19.54 7.47
C ASN A 161 -14.06 -19.38 8.55
N GLY A 162 -14.87 -18.32 8.46
CA GLY A 162 -16.23 -18.33 9.01
C GLY A 162 -17.13 -19.13 8.09
#